data_AF-A0A1I1HW46-F1
#
_entry.id   AF-A0A1I1HW46-F1
#
_cell.length_a   1.000
_cell.length_b   1.000
_cell.length_c   1.000
_cell.angle_alpha   90.00
_cell.angle_beta   90.00
_cell.angle_gamma   90.00
#
_symmetry.space_group_name_H-M   'P 1'
#
loop_
_entity.id
_entity.type
_entity.pdbx_description
1 polymer ?
#
loop_
_entity_poly.entity_id
_entity_poly.type
_entity_poly.pdbx_seq_one_letter_code
_entity_poly.pdbx_strand_id
1 'polypeptide(L)'
;MSVSIYYEARRDHGLNDEEKAEVSAIVDRYCTQYPFEEKYEDFCLYEGNFSSEDTVLQGSTALPAGSDIVYDILCYWLECLTELTRYLQGCRWHVNLDDMDLTWDEDSGWLPDI
;
A
#
# COMPACT_ATOMS: atom_id res chain seq x y z
N MET A 1 13.31 -9.25 -13.50
CA MET A 1 12.35 -8.12 -13.45
C MET A 1 11.53 -8.35 -12.21
N SER A 2 11.65 -7.47 -11.23
CA SER A 2 10.79 -7.48 -10.04
C SER A 2 9.52 -6.70 -10.36
N VAL A 3 8.41 -7.13 -9.79
CA VAL A 3 7.14 -6.40 -9.86
C VAL A 3 6.98 -5.63 -8.56
N SER A 4 6.61 -4.36 -8.62
CA SER A 4 6.39 -3.55 -7.42
C SER A 4 4.98 -2.96 -7.40
N ILE A 5 4.40 -2.92 -6.21
CA ILE A 5 3.19 -2.15 -5.95
C ILE A 5 3.66 -0.73 -5.61
N TYR A 6 3.13 0.29 -6.27
CA TYR A 6 3.26 1.67 -5.78
C TYR A 6 1.89 2.21 -5.40
N TYR A 7 1.88 3.02 -4.36
CA TYR A 7 0.65 3.57 -3.80
C TYR A 7 0.88 5.01 -3.37
N GLU A 8 -0.12 5.83 -3.64
CA GLU A 8 -0.13 7.24 -3.32
C GLU A 8 -1.53 7.66 -2.88
N ALA A 9 -1.61 8.41 -1.78
CA ALA A 9 -2.82 9.04 -1.30
C ALA A 9 -2.66 10.56 -1.35
N ARG A 10 -3.67 11.25 -1.90
CA ARG A 10 -3.71 12.72 -1.99
C ARG A 10 -4.94 13.31 -1.31
N ARG A 11 -4.75 14.38 -0.54
CA ARG A 11 -5.81 15.14 0.15
C ARG A 11 -5.32 16.57 0.40
N ASP A 12 -6.25 17.52 0.46
CA ASP A 12 -5.96 18.95 0.66
C ASP A 12 -5.34 19.28 2.04
N HIS A 13 -5.31 18.31 2.96
CA HIS A 13 -4.65 18.45 4.26
C HIS A 13 -3.84 17.21 4.59
N GLY A 14 -2.61 17.45 5.09
CA GLY A 14 -1.69 16.39 5.51
C GLY A 14 -2.23 15.49 6.62
N LEU A 15 -1.56 14.36 6.81
CA LEU A 15 -1.85 13.46 7.93
C LEU A 15 -1.58 14.16 9.27
N ASN A 16 -2.54 14.10 10.18
CA ASN A 16 -2.33 14.51 11.56
C ASN A 16 -1.52 13.43 12.34
N ASP A 17 -1.11 13.74 13.56
CA ASP A 17 -0.25 12.84 14.34
C ASP A 17 -0.95 11.53 14.75
N GLU A 18 -2.27 11.56 14.93
CA GLU A 18 -3.09 10.36 15.21
C GLU A 18 -3.17 9.46 13.96
N GLU A 19 -3.44 10.05 12.79
CA GLU A 19 -3.48 9.35 11.52
C GLU A 19 -2.12 8.70 11.21
N LYS A 20 -1.01 9.42 11.43
CA LYS A 20 0.34 8.88 11.24
C LYS A 20 0.63 7.71 12.18
N ALA A 21 0.24 7.83 13.44
CA ALA A 21 0.44 6.76 14.42
C ALA A 21 -0.35 5.51 14.04
N GLU A 22 -1.61 5.66 13.61
CA GLU A 22 -2.44 4.53 13.21
C GLU A 22 -1.95 3.89 11.91
N VAL A 23 -1.59 4.69 10.89
CA VAL A 23 -0.98 4.19 9.65
C VAL A 23 0.26 3.35 9.95
N SER A 24 1.14 3.87 10.82
CA SER A 24 2.34 3.13 11.25
C SER A 24 1.99 1.85 11.99
N ALA A 25 0.98 1.87 12.87
CA ALA A 25 0.51 0.69 13.61
C ALA A 25 -0.09 -0.40 12.70
N ILE A 26 -0.86 -0.01 11.68
CA ILE A 26 -1.40 -0.93 10.67
C ILE A 26 -0.24 -1.59 9.92
N VAL A 27 0.70 -0.79 9.39
CA VAL A 27 1.86 -1.30 8.65
C VAL A 27 2.71 -2.24 9.52
N ASP A 28 3.05 -1.84 10.75
CA ASP A 28 3.84 -2.65 11.67
C ASP A 28 3.16 -4.00 11.98
N ARG A 29 1.83 -3.99 12.14
CA ARG A 29 1.04 -5.21 12.35
C ARG A 29 1.15 -6.15 11.15
N TYR A 30 0.97 -5.66 9.92
CA TYR A 30 1.07 -6.48 8.71
C TYR A 30 2.49 -7.00 8.48
N CYS A 31 3.52 -6.19 8.73
CA CYS A 31 4.92 -6.62 8.64
C CYS A 31 5.26 -7.68 9.69
N THR A 32 4.72 -7.56 10.90
CA THR A 32 4.93 -8.53 12.00
C THR A 32 4.16 -9.84 11.77
N GLN A 33 2.95 -9.77 11.23
CA GLN A 33 2.08 -10.93 11.00
C GLN A 33 2.29 -11.60 9.64
N TYR A 34 3.29 -11.14 8.87
CA TYR A 34 3.58 -11.64 7.53
C TYR A 34 3.69 -13.18 7.51
N PRO A 35 2.77 -13.89 6.82
CA PRO A 35 2.64 -15.34 6.98
C PRO A 35 3.51 -16.15 6.01
N PHE A 36 4.15 -15.51 5.03
CA PHE A 36 4.89 -16.19 3.99
C PHE A 36 6.37 -16.37 4.36
N GLU A 37 6.94 -17.52 4.00
CA GLU A 37 8.37 -17.79 4.22
C GLU A 37 9.25 -16.97 3.27
N GLU A 38 8.75 -16.69 2.06
CA GLU A 38 9.42 -15.83 1.10
C GLU A 38 9.01 -14.37 1.32
N LYS A 39 9.98 -13.51 1.65
CA LYS A 39 9.80 -12.07 1.75
C LYS A 39 10.88 -11.36 0.97
N TYR A 40 10.48 -10.48 0.05
CA TYR A 40 11.42 -9.63 -0.68
C TYR A 40 11.62 -8.30 0.03
N GLU A 41 10.51 -7.60 0.30
CA GLU A 41 10.50 -6.31 1.00
C GLU A 41 9.29 -6.25 1.94
N ASP A 42 9.42 -5.46 3.01
CA ASP A 42 8.31 -5.06 3.86
C ASP A 42 7.48 -3.94 3.20
N PHE A 43 6.34 -3.61 3.79
CA PHE A 43 5.52 -2.50 3.30
C PHE A 43 6.21 -1.16 3.59
N CYS A 44 6.77 -0.52 2.55
CA CYS A 44 7.60 0.67 2.68
C CYS A 44 6.84 1.98 2.36
N LEU A 45 6.63 2.79 3.39
CA LEU A 45 6.16 4.17 3.28
C LEU A 45 7.33 5.15 3.17
N TYR A 46 7.22 6.14 2.29
CA TYR A 46 8.21 7.20 2.15
C TYR A 46 8.02 8.28 3.21
N GLU A 47 9.10 8.64 3.90
CA GLU A 47 9.09 9.70 4.91
C GLU A 47 9.33 11.08 4.28
N GLY A 48 8.32 11.96 4.34
CA GLY A 48 8.49 13.43 4.27
C GLY A 48 8.81 14.04 2.89
N ASN A 49 8.20 15.22 2.65
CA ASN A 49 8.33 16.05 1.44
C ASN A 49 8.04 15.32 0.13
N PHE A 50 6.78 14.93 -0.03
CA PHE A 50 6.25 14.55 -1.33
C PHE A 50 6.36 15.73 -2.31
N SER A 51 6.53 15.43 -3.60
CA SER A 51 6.70 16.46 -4.62
C SER A 51 5.46 17.34 -4.82
N SER A 52 4.30 16.89 -4.34
CA SER A 52 3.04 17.64 -4.36
C SER A 52 2.60 17.97 -2.94
N GLU A 53 2.15 19.21 -2.71
CA GLU A 53 1.62 19.67 -1.42
C GLU A 53 0.36 18.88 -0.99
N ASP A 54 -0.34 18.28 -1.96
CA ASP A 54 -1.55 17.49 -1.72
C ASP A 54 -1.26 16.01 -1.42
N THR A 55 -0.04 15.52 -1.60
CA THR A 55 0.29 14.11 -1.30
C THR A 55 0.45 13.96 0.20
N VAL A 56 -0.29 13.02 0.78
CA VAL A 56 -0.29 12.77 2.23
C VAL A 56 0.42 11.48 2.60
N LEU A 57 0.48 10.54 1.65
CA LEU A 57 1.12 9.24 1.80
C LEU A 57 1.62 8.77 0.44
N GLN A 58 2.83 8.22 0.40
CA GLN A 58 3.38 7.57 -0.79
C GLN A 58 4.29 6.42 -0.36
N GLY A 59 4.35 5.36 -1.15
CA GLY A 59 5.29 4.27 -0.90
C GLY A 59 5.34 3.29 -2.05
N SER A 60 6.18 2.28 -1.87
CA SER A 60 6.31 1.18 -2.81
C SER A 60 6.65 -0.11 -2.07
N THR A 61 6.27 -1.25 -2.62
CA THR A 61 6.63 -2.55 -2.06
C THR A 61 6.93 -3.52 -3.18
N ALA A 62 8.18 -3.97 -3.24
CA ALA A 62 8.63 -4.91 -4.26
C ALA A 62 8.26 -6.35 -3.88
N LEU A 63 7.78 -7.10 -4.88
CA LEU A 63 7.34 -8.48 -4.74
C LEU A 63 8.45 -9.46 -5.18
N PRO A 64 8.53 -10.66 -4.57
CA PRO A 64 9.45 -11.70 -5.00
C PRO A 64 9.07 -12.19 -6.40
N ALA A 65 9.95 -11.95 -7.38
CA ALA A 65 9.73 -12.39 -8.75
C ALA A 65 9.99 -13.89 -8.93
N GLY A 66 9.14 -14.55 -9.72
CA GLY A 66 9.34 -15.96 -10.10
C GLY A 66 9.00 -16.97 -9.02
N SER A 67 8.29 -16.56 -7.96
CA SER A 67 7.71 -17.46 -6.96
C SER A 67 6.24 -17.76 -7.28
N ASP A 68 5.81 -18.99 -7.01
CA ASP A 68 4.43 -19.43 -7.20
C ASP A 68 3.44 -18.73 -6.24
N ILE A 69 3.93 -18.19 -5.12
CA ILE A 69 3.12 -17.50 -4.10
C ILE A 69 3.11 -15.97 -4.27
N VAL A 70 3.69 -15.44 -5.36
CA VAL A 70 3.75 -13.99 -5.59
C VAL A 70 2.37 -13.34 -5.60
N TYR A 71 1.36 -14.07 -6.08
CA TYR A 71 -0.03 -13.61 -6.12
C TYR A 71 -0.64 -13.50 -4.72
N ASP A 72 -0.36 -14.47 -3.83
CA ASP A 72 -0.83 -14.44 -2.45
C ASP A 72 -0.16 -13.31 -1.66
N ILE A 73 1.14 -13.07 -1.90
CA ILE A 73 1.88 -11.95 -1.30
C ILE A 73 1.33 -10.61 -1.80
N LEU A 74 1.03 -10.50 -3.10
CA LEU A 74 0.35 -9.34 -3.67
C LEU A 74 -0.97 -9.07 -2.97
N CYS A 75 -1.84 -10.08 -2.88
CA CYS A 75 -3.14 -9.94 -2.20
C CYS A 75 -2.97 -9.50 -0.74
N TYR A 76 -2.00 -10.07 -0.02
CA TYR A 76 -1.73 -9.69 1.37
C TYR A 76 -1.35 -8.21 1.54
N TRP A 77 -0.49 -7.68 0.67
CA TRP A 77 -0.15 -6.26 0.70
C TRP A 77 -1.30 -5.36 0.25
N LEU A 78 -2.14 -5.82 -0.68
CA LEU A 78 -3.37 -5.11 -1.05
C LEU A 78 -4.42 -5.11 0.07
N GLU A 79 -4.47 -6.13 0.92
CA GLU A 79 -5.28 -6.12 2.14
C GLU A 79 -4.79 -5.05 3.12
N CYS A 80 -3.48 -4.95 3.34
CA CYS A 80 -2.88 -3.86 4.13
C CYS A 80 -3.27 -2.49 3.58
N LEU A 81 -3.12 -2.30 2.26
CA LEU A 81 -3.47 -1.06 1.58
C LEU A 81 -4.98 -0.76 1.65
N THR A 82 -5.82 -1.79 1.60
CA THR A 82 -7.27 -1.67 1.75
C THR A 82 -7.64 -1.16 3.13
N GLU A 83 -6.99 -1.67 4.18
CA GLU A 83 -7.21 -1.19 5.54
C GLU A 83 -6.78 0.28 5.69
N LEU A 84 -5.61 0.64 5.16
CA LEU A 84 -5.13 2.03 5.13
C LEU A 84 -6.10 2.95 4.38
N THR A 85 -6.63 2.49 3.24
CA THR A 85 -7.57 3.25 2.40
C THR A 85 -8.90 3.50 3.14
N ARG A 86 -9.41 2.49 3.84
CA ARG A 86 -10.63 2.61 4.65
C ARG A 86 -10.45 3.53 5.86
N TYR A 87 -9.26 3.53 6.46
CA TYR A 87 -8.93 4.41 7.58
C TYR A 87 -8.76 5.87 7.12
N LEU A 88 -7.98 6.11 6.07
CA LEU A 88 -7.72 7.44 5.51
C LEU A 88 -8.84 7.90 4.56
N GLN A 89 -10.00 8.18 5.15
CA GLN A 89 -11.17 8.65 4.41
C GLN A 89 -10.94 10.04 3.82
N GLY A 90 -11.55 10.28 2.65
CA GLY A 90 -11.45 11.55 1.92
C GLY A 90 -10.13 11.73 1.16
N CYS A 91 -9.26 10.71 1.12
CA CYS A 91 -8.10 10.68 0.26
C CYS A 91 -8.46 10.16 -1.14
N ARG A 92 -7.87 10.77 -2.16
CA ARG A 92 -7.83 10.21 -3.51
C ARG A 92 -6.62 9.29 -3.59
N TRP A 93 -6.88 8.00 -3.77
CA TRP A 93 -5.84 6.99 -3.86
C TRP A 93 -5.52 6.65 -5.31
N HIS A 94 -4.25 6.42 -5.57
CA HIS A 94 -3.75 5.89 -6.83
C HIS A 94 -2.79 4.75 -6.51
N VAL A 95 -3.05 3.58 -7.08
CA VAL A 95 -2.30 2.36 -6.81
C VAL A 95 -2.00 1.70 -8.14
N ASN A 96 -0.75 1.38 -8.37
CA ASN A 96 -0.32 0.66 -9.56
C ASN A 96 0.55 -0.55 -9.19
N LEU A 97 0.54 -1.53 -10.08
CA LEU A 97 1.44 -2.65 -10.10
C LEU A 97 2.34 -2.49 -11.33
N ASP A 98 3.54 -1.97 -11.13
CA ASP A 98 4.40 -1.42 -12.19
C ASP A 98 3.63 -0.46 -13.13
N ASP A 99 3.31 -0.91 -14.35
CA ASP A 99 2.64 -0.14 -15.38
C ASP A 99 1.10 -0.35 -15.40
N MET A 100 0.54 -1.12 -14.47
CA MET A 100 -0.87 -1.46 -14.42
C MET A 100 -1.58 -0.76 -13.26
N ASP A 101 -2.55 0.10 -13.56
CA ASP A 101 -3.40 0.73 -12.53
C ASP A 101 -4.36 -0.29 -11.91
N LEU A 102 -4.47 -0.27 -10.59
CA LEU A 102 -5.46 -1.05 -9.85
C LEU A 102 -6.72 -0.20 -9.62
N THR A 103 -7.86 -0.88 -9.56
CA THR A 103 -9.16 -0.24 -9.30
C THR A 103 -9.59 -0.50 -7.86
N TRP A 104 -10.14 0.53 -7.22
CA TRP A 104 -10.75 0.43 -5.90
C TRP A 104 -12.20 -0.03 -5.99
N ASP A 105 -12.56 -1.04 -5.20
CA ASP A 105 -13.93 -1.47 -4.95
C ASP A 105 -14.33 -1.17 -3.50
N GLU A 106 -15.51 -0.59 -3.27
CA GLU A 106 -15.93 -0.21 -1.92
C GLU A 106 -16.15 -1.44 -1.00
N ASP A 107 -16.70 -2.52 -1.56
CA ASP A 107 -17.00 -3.75 -0.83
C ASP A 107 -15.74 -4.58 -0.58
N SER A 108 -14.91 -4.75 -1.61
CA SER A 108 -13.80 -5.71 -1.64
C SER A 108 -12.42 -5.07 -1.41
N GLY A 109 -12.28 -3.77 -1.64
CA GLY A 109 -11.02 -3.04 -1.51
C GLY A 109 -10.18 -3.02 -2.79
N TRP A 110 -8.85 -3.01 -2.64
CA TRP A 110 -7.93 -3.12 -3.76
C TRP A 110 -7.80 -4.58 -4.21
N LEU A 111 -8.07 -4.83 -5.49
CA LEU A 111 -7.92 -6.14 -6.09
C LEU A 111 -7.00 -6.05 -7.31
N PRO A 112 -6.15 -7.06 -7.54
CA PRO A 112 -5.40 -7.16 -8.78
C PRO A 112 -6.39 -7.46 -9.93
N ASP A 113 -6.42 -6.60 -10.95
CA ASP A 113 -7.24 -6.79 -12.16
C ASP A 113 -6.51 -7.80 -13.07
N ILE A 114 -6.66 -9.09 -12.76
CA ILE A 114 -6.04 -10.23 -13.49
C ILE A 114 -7.06 -11.17 -14.12
#